data_AF-A0A8H4X6T2-F1
#
_entry.id   AF-A0A8H4X6T2-F1
#
_cell.length_a   1.000
_cell.length_b   1.000
_cell.length_c   1.000
_cell.angle_alpha   90.00
_cell.angle_beta   90.00
_cell.angle_gamma   90.00
#
_symmetry.space_group_name_H-M   'P 1'
#
loop_
_entity.id
_entity.type
_entity.pdbx_description
1 polymer ?
#
loop_
_entity_poly.entity_id
_entity_poly.type
_entity_poly.pdbx_seq_one_letter_code
_entity_poly.pdbx_strand_id
1 'polypeptide(L)'
;MCENLVIYYNDSIDSDNLASALALWKATYRRPNTRVLWIHEPRQVCFGLSMTAEQKSRCQDLLQKHFTCPDGTFKVLLGGLLKQEALDNIEELEEADRELLQMAVKPNYGPKEDSVLHGCLAAWDFASCLVSWSNDARHEVAIDFDSLDHIENPVNLNLHHHEELPHRSEDELATYHQIMADTSPRRVGRLQDWYRKCATRKKNEHSKSRVSIEALELQSLCDRITAAASVQFFGGSSPRILEQTLGKGVAKKMKCHLQLFNIALNQSAAKVVLDRHAEFSQFTVVPSQTVQQIKYSALGLERVGGNHLEKQILGFNYHKDPTEIATGKVSLRNDYPARTLPMPDLTAFLCGLVPQYGDACLTFARTRVSDSTGAILFEPASDGIKMFVTTRDKILEESDVVDLFASLEHSKVSLDWIREARCTENVA
;
A
#
# COMPACT_ATOMS: atom_id res chain seq x y z
N MET A 1 -21.71 -17.71 19.88
CA MET A 1 -21.95 -16.78 18.75
C MET A 1 -20.84 -17.01 17.74
N CYS A 2 -21.15 -17.21 16.46
CA CYS A 2 -20.10 -17.37 15.44
C CYS A 2 -19.45 -16.01 15.17
N GLU A 3 -18.12 -15.97 15.15
CA GLU A 3 -17.31 -14.76 14.94
C GLU A 3 -17.31 -14.36 13.45
N ASN A 4 -17.43 -13.06 13.17
CA ASN A 4 -17.18 -12.49 11.84
C ASN A 4 -15.71 -12.15 11.71
N LEU A 5 -15.08 -12.52 10.61
CA LEU A 5 -13.69 -12.23 10.33
C LEU A 5 -13.57 -11.14 9.27
N VAL A 6 -12.80 -10.10 9.56
CA VAL A 6 -12.37 -9.12 8.56
C VAL A 6 -10.86 -9.26 8.39
N ILE A 7 -10.42 -9.48 7.16
CA ILE A 7 -9.01 -9.54 6.78
C ILE A 7 -8.68 -8.24 6.07
N TYR A 8 -7.69 -7.53 6.59
CA TYR A 8 -7.09 -6.36 5.94
C TYR A 8 -5.70 -6.75 5.46
N TYR A 9 -5.48 -6.83 4.15
CA TYR A 9 -4.23 -7.29 3.53
C TYR A 9 -3.61 -6.19 2.68
N ASN A 10 -2.50 -5.62 3.13
CA ASN A 10 -1.89 -4.47 2.47
C ASN A 10 -0.40 -4.38 2.82
N ASP A 11 0.39 -3.63 2.06
CA ASP A 11 1.80 -3.38 2.37
C ASP A 11 1.99 -2.19 3.34
N SER A 12 0.94 -1.43 3.67
CA SER A 12 0.91 -0.42 4.74
C SER A 12 1.99 0.66 4.61
N ILE A 13 2.40 0.91 3.39
CA ILE A 13 3.50 1.79 3.02
C ILE A 13 2.99 3.19 2.67
N ASP A 14 1.83 3.29 2.02
CA ASP A 14 1.27 4.52 1.53
C ASP A 14 0.38 5.16 2.61
N SER A 15 0.17 6.47 2.54
CA SER A 15 -0.70 7.18 3.49
C SER A 15 -2.17 6.78 3.38
N ASP A 16 -2.62 6.33 2.20
CA ASP A 16 -3.98 5.85 1.97
C ASP A 16 -4.22 4.46 2.59
N ASN A 17 -3.21 3.59 2.65
CA ASN A 17 -3.31 2.33 3.39
C ASN A 17 -3.58 2.61 4.87
N LEU A 18 -2.84 3.56 5.47
CA LEU A 18 -3.01 3.90 6.88
C LEU A 18 -4.38 4.55 7.13
N ALA A 19 -4.84 5.43 6.21
CA ALA A 19 -6.17 6.02 6.29
C ALA A 19 -7.30 4.97 6.13
N SER A 20 -7.13 3.99 5.25
CA SER A 20 -8.01 2.83 5.07
C SER A 20 -8.08 1.98 6.34
N ALA A 21 -6.93 1.67 6.96
CA ALA A 21 -6.88 0.95 8.22
C ALA A 21 -7.58 1.70 9.36
N LEU A 22 -7.43 3.02 9.44
CA LEU A 22 -8.16 3.84 10.40
C LEU A 22 -9.68 3.76 10.17
N ALA A 23 -10.12 3.86 8.91
CA ALA A 23 -11.54 3.74 8.56
C ALA A 23 -12.09 2.36 8.95
N LEU A 24 -11.34 1.29 8.70
CA LEU A 24 -11.71 -0.08 9.09
C LEU A 24 -11.77 -0.23 10.61
N TRP A 25 -10.79 0.32 11.33
CA TRP A 25 -10.79 0.31 12.78
C TRP A 25 -12.01 1.04 13.33
N LYS A 26 -12.30 2.26 12.86
CA LYS A 26 -13.50 3.05 13.24
C LYS A 26 -14.81 2.29 12.95
N ALA A 27 -14.87 1.55 11.85
CA ALA A 27 -16.03 0.75 11.53
C ALA A 27 -16.18 -0.46 12.48
N THR A 28 -15.10 -1.10 12.91
CA THR A 28 -15.16 -2.41 13.57
C THR A 28 -14.98 -2.39 15.09
N TYR A 29 -14.33 -1.37 15.67
CA TYR A 29 -13.88 -1.40 17.07
C TYR A 29 -15.00 -1.56 18.12
N ARG A 30 -16.23 -1.13 17.83
CA ARG A 30 -17.40 -1.30 18.73
C ARG A 30 -18.18 -2.60 18.48
N ARG A 31 -17.72 -3.48 17.60
CA ARG A 31 -18.44 -4.70 17.20
C ARG A 31 -17.84 -5.94 17.87
N PRO A 32 -18.40 -6.42 19.00
CA PRO A 32 -17.79 -7.48 19.80
C PRO A 32 -17.78 -8.86 19.13
N ASN A 33 -18.57 -9.06 18.07
CA ASN A 33 -18.60 -10.29 17.28
C ASN A 33 -17.70 -10.23 16.04
N THR A 34 -16.95 -9.15 15.85
CA THR A 34 -16.10 -8.93 14.68
C THR A 34 -14.64 -8.93 15.10
N ARG A 35 -13.85 -9.82 14.51
CA ARG A 35 -12.41 -9.86 14.67
C ARG A 35 -11.76 -9.34 13.40
N VAL A 36 -10.82 -8.41 13.55
CA VAL A 36 -9.98 -7.94 12.45
C VAL A 36 -8.62 -8.62 12.55
N LEU A 37 -8.19 -9.24 11.45
CA LEU A 37 -6.84 -9.71 11.24
C LEU A 37 -6.15 -8.75 10.27
N TRP A 38 -5.15 -8.03 10.77
CA TRP A 38 -4.33 -7.14 9.96
C TRP A 38 -3.16 -7.94 9.41
N ILE A 39 -2.98 -7.98 8.10
CA ILE A 39 -1.91 -8.70 7.44
C ILE A 39 -1.08 -7.71 6.63
N HIS A 40 0.19 -7.58 6.99
CA HIS A 40 1.17 -6.79 6.29
C HIS A 40 1.87 -7.64 5.22
N GLU A 41 1.80 -7.23 3.96
CA GLU A 41 2.56 -7.82 2.86
C GLU A 41 3.87 -7.04 2.67
N PRO A 42 5.03 -7.59 3.06
CA PRO A 42 6.30 -6.88 2.91
C PRO A 42 6.73 -6.81 1.44
N ARG A 43 7.30 -5.67 1.03
CA ARG A 43 7.93 -5.52 -0.30
C ARG A 43 9.35 -6.07 -0.33
N GLN A 44 9.82 -6.41 -1.54
CA GLN A 44 11.24 -6.67 -1.78
C GLN A 44 12.04 -5.37 -1.63
N VAL A 45 13.17 -5.40 -0.92
CA VAL A 45 14.07 -4.23 -0.78
C VAL A 45 15.52 -4.63 -1.03
N CYS A 46 16.39 -3.62 -1.14
CA CYS A 46 17.84 -3.83 -1.18
C CYS A 46 18.50 -2.72 -0.37
N PHE A 47 19.05 -3.07 0.79
CA PHE A 47 19.65 -2.06 1.65
C PHE A 47 20.88 -1.43 1.01
N GLY A 48 20.99 -0.11 1.16
CA GLY A 48 22.11 0.67 0.66
C GLY A 48 21.97 1.15 -0.78
N LEU A 49 20.96 0.70 -1.53
CA LEU A 49 20.54 1.33 -2.78
C LEU A 49 19.72 2.59 -2.47
N SER A 50 20.14 3.71 -3.03
CA SER A 50 19.41 4.98 -3.01
C SER A 50 20.15 5.98 -3.90
N MET A 51 19.42 6.73 -4.73
CA MET A 51 19.96 7.88 -5.43
C MET A 51 19.72 9.15 -4.64
N THR A 52 20.74 10.01 -4.54
CA THR A 52 20.54 11.39 -4.12
C THR A 52 19.75 12.18 -5.17
N ALA A 53 19.18 13.32 -4.79
CA ALA A 53 18.50 14.21 -5.72
C ALA A 53 19.42 14.67 -6.87
N GLU A 54 20.69 14.94 -6.56
CA GLU A 54 21.72 15.32 -7.54
C GLU A 54 22.02 14.17 -8.51
N GLN A 55 22.21 12.95 -8.00
CA GLN A 55 22.40 11.75 -8.82
C GLN A 55 21.19 11.52 -9.73
N LYS A 56 19.98 11.64 -9.19
CA LYS A 56 18.74 11.48 -9.96
C LYS A 56 18.64 12.52 -11.09
N SER A 57 18.95 13.78 -10.81
CA SER A 57 18.94 14.85 -11.83
C SER A 57 19.99 14.59 -12.92
N ARG A 58 21.23 14.35 -12.52
CA ARG A 58 22.33 14.10 -13.46
C ARG A 58 22.10 12.85 -14.31
N CYS A 59 21.55 11.79 -13.72
CA CYS A 59 21.20 10.56 -14.44
C CYS A 59 20.10 10.83 -15.50
N GLN A 60 19.10 11.67 -15.18
CA GLN A 60 18.09 12.07 -16.17
C GLN A 60 18.69 12.87 -17.33
N ASP A 61 19.63 13.78 -17.05
CA ASP A 61 20.33 14.54 -18.10
C ASP A 61 21.14 13.61 -19.02
N LEU A 62 21.83 12.63 -18.44
CA LEU A 62 22.56 11.61 -19.20
C LEU A 62 21.63 10.74 -20.04
N LEU A 63 20.49 10.32 -19.48
CA LEU A 63 19.48 9.57 -20.22
C LEU A 63 18.97 10.37 -21.43
N GLN A 64 18.70 11.66 -21.25
CA GLN A 64 18.25 12.55 -22.33
C GLN A 64 19.32 12.73 -23.42
N LYS A 65 20.60 12.76 -23.04
CA LYS A 65 21.72 12.95 -23.96
C LYS A 65 21.99 11.71 -24.81
N HIS A 66 21.88 10.52 -24.22
CA HIS A 66 22.35 9.28 -24.85
C HIS A 66 21.23 8.37 -25.39
N PHE A 67 19.97 8.58 -24.96
CA PHE A 67 18.85 7.71 -25.35
C PHE A 67 17.63 8.50 -25.83
N THR A 68 16.87 7.89 -26.74
CA THR A 68 15.51 8.37 -27.03
C THR A 68 14.57 7.81 -25.98
N CYS A 69 13.93 8.68 -25.19
CA CYS A 69 12.98 8.29 -24.15
C CYS A 69 11.57 8.84 -24.47
N PRO A 70 10.77 8.17 -25.31
CA PRO A 70 9.44 8.65 -25.71
C PRO A 70 8.50 8.90 -24.53
N ASP A 71 8.68 8.09 -23.50
CA ASP A 71 7.89 8.07 -22.26
C ASP A 71 8.45 9.01 -21.17
N GLY A 72 9.54 9.73 -21.47
CA GLY A 72 10.25 10.61 -20.53
C GLY A 72 11.37 9.89 -19.75
N THR A 73 12.45 10.62 -19.46
CA THR A 73 13.64 10.10 -18.76
C THR A 73 13.34 9.66 -17.34
N PHE A 74 12.44 10.37 -16.64
CA PHE A 74 12.02 9.99 -15.30
C PHE A 74 11.32 8.62 -15.28
N LYS A 75 10.47 8.31 -16.27
CA LYS A 75 9.78 7.01 -16.34
C LYS A 75 10.76 5.86 -16.63
N VAL A 76 11.74 6.10 -17.50
CA VAL A 76 12.83 5.15 -17.74
C VAL A 76 13.61 4.87 -16.45
N LEU A 77 13.99 5.91 -15.71
CA LEU A 77 14.72 5.78 -14.45
C LEU A 77 13.86 5.09 -13.37
N LEU A 78 12.60 5.50 -13.21
CA LEU A 78 11.65 4.96 -12.23
C LEU A 78 11.35 3.48 -12.45
N GLY A 79 11.17 3.05 -13.70
CA GLY A 79 10.94 1.64 -14.02
C GLY A 79 12.20 0.79 -14.12
N GLY A 80 13.39 1.42 -14.13
CA GLY A 80 14.64 0.73 -14.39
C GLY A 80 14.68 0.13 -15.81
N LEU A 81 14.14 0.85 -16.79
CA LEU A 81 13.86 0.32 -18.14
C LEU A 81 15.09 0.28 -19.05
N LEU A 82 16.22 0.84 -18.61
CA LEU A 82 17.47 0.75 -19.35
C LEU A 82 18.01 -0.67 -19.24
N LYS A 83 18.44 -1.24 -20.36
CA LYS A 83 19.11 -2.54 -20.41
C LYS A 83 20.62 -2.38 -20.39
N GLN A 84 21.32 -3.35 -19.80
CA GLN A 84 22.78 -3.34 -19.73
C GLN A 84 23.41 -3.21 -21.11
N GLU A 85 22.89 -3.96 -22.09
CA GLU A 85 23.46 -3.98 -23.44
C GLU A 85 23.36 -2.61 -24.13
N ALA A 86 22.31 -1.83 -23.82
CA ALA A 86 22.15 -0.49 -24.37
C ALA A 86 23.17 0.49 -23.78
N LEU A 87 23.56 0.32 -22.51
CA LEU A 87 24.59 1.11 -21.84
C LEU A 87 26.00 0.72 -22.34
N ASP A 88 26.24 -0.57 -22.57
CA ASP A 88 27.53 -1.09 -23.05
C ASP A 88 27.87 -0.61 -24.47
N ASN A 89 26.86 -0.29 -25.29
CA ASN A 89 27.02 0.22 -26.66
C ASN A 89 27.46 1.70 -26.73
N ILE A 90 27.57 2.41 -25.61
CA ILE A 90 28.09 3.78 -25.59
C ILE A 90 29.62 3.71 -25.52
N GLU A 91 30.30 4.01 -26.64
CA GLU A 91 31.76 3.93 -26.75
C GLU A 91 32.49 5.00 -25.92
N GLU A 92 32.05 6.26 -25.99
CA GLU A 92 32.68 7.39 -25.29
C GLU A 92 31.82 7.87 -24.11
N LEU A 93 32.01 7.26 -22.96
CA LEU A 93 31.37 7.66 -21.71
C LEU A 93 32.39 7.64 -20.56
N GLU A 94 32.46 8.74 -19.81
CA GLU A 94 33.28 8.80 -18.60
C GLU A 94 32.79 7.76 -17.57
N GLU A 95 33.72 7.14 -16.84
CA GLU A 95 33.40 6.05 -15.91
C GLU A 95 32.34 6.47 -14.87
N ALA A 96 32.44 7.68 -14.33
CA ALA A 96 31.48 8.21 -13.36
C ALA A 96 30.07 8.38 -13.96
N ASP A 97 29.96 8.82 -15.22
CA ASP A 97 28.68 8.92 -15.92
C ASP A 97 28.12 7.52 -16.25
N ARG A 98 29.01 6.54 -16.53
CA ARG A 98 28.63 5.13 -16.73
C ARG A 98 28.07 4.52 -15.45
N GLU A 99 28.76 4.66 -14.33
CA GLU A 99 28.29 4.21 -13.02
C GLU A 99 26.93 4.83 -12.65
N LEU A 100 26.72 6.09 -13.01
CA LEU A 100 25.45 6.76 -12.73
C LEU A 100 24.31 6.28 -13.65
N LEU A 101 24.56 6.06 -14.94
CA LEU A 101 23.58 5.47 -15.86
C LEU A 101 23.26 4.02 -15.50
N GLN A 102 24.21 3.29 -14.91
CA GLN A 102 24.00 1.94 -14.39
C GLN A 102 22.87 1.90 -13.34
N MET A 103 22.64 2.99 -12.61
CA MET A 103 21.52 3.09 -11.65
C MET A 103 20.14 3.12 -12.33
N ALA A 104 20.08 3.41 -13.64
CA ALA A 104 18.86 3.34 -14.45
C ALA A 104 18.56 1.93 -14.98
N VAL A 105 19.49 0.98 -14.81
CA VAL A 105 19.25 -0.45 -15.02
C VAL A 105 18.61 -0.99 -13.75
N LYS A 106 17.52 -1.76 -13.89
CA LYS A 106 16.81 -2.32 -12.73
C LYS A 106 17.74 -3.25 -11.93
N PRO A 107 18.02 -2.96 -10.65
CA PRO A 107 18.90 -3.79 -9.85
C PRO A 107 18.22 -5.10 -9.44
N ASN A 108 19.03 -6.11 -9.12
CA ASN A 108 18.54 -7.30 -8.45
C ASN A 108 18.08 -6.95 -7.03
N TYR A 109 17.19 -7.78 -6.47
CA TYR A 109 16.80 -7.67 -5.07
C TYR A 109 17.97 -7.97 -4.13
N GLY A 110 17.91 -7.36 -2.94
CA GLY A 110 18.82 -7.71 -1.86
C GLY A 110 18.57 -9.12 -1.32
N PRO A 111 19.36 -9.56 -0.34
CA PRO A 111 19.04 -10.79 0.39
C PRO A 111 17.66 -10.67 1.05
N LYS A 112 16.89 -11.77 1.07
CA LYS A 112 15.55 -11.83 1.67
C LYS A 112 15.50 -11.31 3.11
N GLU A 113 16.60 -11.45 3.86
CA GLU A 113 16.76 -10.92 5.23
C GLU A 113 16.51 -9.40 5.29
N ASP A 114 16.92 -8.62 4.29
CA ASP A 114 16.70 -7.17 4.26
C ASP A 114 15.20 -6.86 4.22
N SER A 115 14.46 -7.54 3.34
CA SER A 115 13.01 -7.44 3.21
C SER A 115 12.28 -7.90 4.48
N VAL A 116 12.79 -8.94 5.16
CA VAL A 116 12.25 -9.40 6.45
C VAL A 116 12.43 -8.34 7.53
N LEU A 117 13.60 -7.72 7.64
CA LEU A 117 13.89 -6.66 8.61
C LEU A 117 13.05 -5.41 8.34
N HIS A 118 12.93 -5.01 7.08
CA HIS A 118 12.07 -3.92 6.66
C HIS A 118 10.61 -4.19 7.03
N GLY A 119 10.07 -5.34 6.64
CA GLY A 119 8.69 -5.73 6.94
C GLY A 119 8.40 -5.82 8.45
N CYS A 120 9.36 -6.29 9.25
CA CYS A 120 9.24 -6.27 10.71
C CYS A 120 9.11 -4.84 11.26
N LEU A 121 9.94 -3.91 10.79
CA LEU A 121 9.89 -2.52 11.24
C LEU A 121 8.58 -1.85 10.81
N ALA A 122 8.17 -2.01 9.55
CA ALA A 122 6.92 -1.48 9.02
C ALA A 122 5.69 -2.03 9.77
N ALA A 123 5.66 -3.33 10.08
CA ALA A 123 4.59 -3.91 10.89
C ALA A 123 4.52 -3.33 12.30
N TRP A 124 5.66 -3.05 12.93
CA TRP A 124 5.70 -2.36 14.24
C TRP A 124 5.23 -0.92 14.16
N ASP A 125 5.57 -0.20 13.09
CA ASP A 125 5.08 1.16 12.85
C ASP A 125 3.56 1.19 12.65
N PHE A 126 3.04 0.26 11.86
CA PHE A 126 1.60 0.09 11.68
C PHE A 126 0.90 -0.26 13.01
N ALA A 127 1.48 -1.17 13.80
CA ALA A 127 0.95 -1.51 15.11
C ALA A 127 0.95 -0.33 16.09
N SER A 128 2.00 0.53 16.08
CA SER A 128 2.02 1.77 16.87
C SER A 128 0.81 2.67 16.54
N CYS A 129 0.43 2.74 15.26
CA CYS A 129 -0.73 3.50 14.82
C CYS A 129 -2.03 2.92 15.40
N LEU A 130 -2.24 1.60 15.28
CA LEU A 130 -3.41 0.90 15.83
C LEU A 130 -3.55 1.11 17.35
N VAL A 131 -2.44 1.03 18.09
CA VAL A 131 -2.44 1.29 19.55
C VAL A 131 -2.87 2.73 19.83
N SER A 132 -2.32 3.69 19.10
CA SER A 132 -2.63 5.12 19.30
C SER A 132 -4.11 5.46 19.08
N TRP A 133 -4.80 4.75 18.20
CA TRP A 133 -6.23 4.97 17.95
C TRP A 133 -7.13 4.30 18.98
N SER A 134 -6.67 3.21 19.59
CA SER A 134 -7.57 2.23 20.22
C SER A 134 -7.58 2.19 21.73
N ASN A 135 -6.86 3.09 22.41
CA ASN A 135 -6.71 3.10 23.87
C ASN A 135 -6.35 1.70 24.42
N ASP A 136 -5.31 1.07 23.83
CA ASP A 136 -4.79 -0.27 24.19
C ASP A 136 -5.75 -1.46 23.94
N ALA A 137 -6.64 -1.35 22.94
CA ALA A 137 -7.41 -2.51 22.48
C ALA A 137 -6.48 -3.63 21.96
N ARG A 138 -6.99 -4.86 21.93
CA ARG A 138 -6.23 -6.00 21.40
C ARG A 138 -6.17 -5.92 19.87
N HIS A 139 -4.96 -6.00 19.32
CA HIS A 139 -4.73 -6.08 17.88
C HIS A 139 -3.86 -7.28 17.53
N GLU A 140 -4.18 -7.91 16.41
CA GLU A 140 -3.42 -9.02 15.85
C GLU A 140 -2.93 -8.63 14.46
N VAL A 141 -1.61 -8.50 14.33
CA VAL A 141 -0.92 -8.21 13.07
C VAL A 141 -0.13 -9.45 12.65
N ALA A 142 -0.29 -9.86 11.41
CA ALA A 142 0.48 -10.93 10.79
C ALA A 142 1.36 -10.35 9.67
N ILE A 143 2.51 -10.96 9.40
CA ILE A 143 3.41 -10.57 8.31
C ILE A 143 3.53 -11.73 7.31
N ASP A 144 3.18 -11.47 6.05
CA ASP A 144 3.20 -12.48 4.99
C ASP A 144 4.60 -12.58 4.34
N PHE A 145 5.57 -13.19 5.03
CA PHE A 145 6.92 -13.37 4.48
C PHE A 145 6.98 -14.36 3.29
N ASP A 146 5.96 -15.19 3.11
CA ASP A 146 5.87 -16.12 1.98
C ASP A 146 5.63 -15.36 0.67
N SER A 147 4.93 -14.22 0.72
CA SER A 147 4.72 -13.35 -0.44
C SER A 147 6.01 -12.86 -1.09
N LEU A 148 7.10 -12.69 -0.32
CA LEU A 148 8.37 -12.16 -0.82
C LEU A 148 8.92 -12.94 -2.01
N ASP A 149 8.75 -14.26 -2.04
CA ASP A 149 9.28 -15.10 -3.13
C ASP A 149 8.45 -14.98 -4.42
N HIS A 150 7.37 -14.17 -4.39
CA HIS A 150 6.39 -14.04 -5.47
C HIS A 150 6.08 -12.58 -5.87
N ILE A 151 6.62 -11.60 -5.14
CA ILE A 151 6.41 -10.18 -5.44
C ILE A 151 7.49 -9.69 -6.40
N GLU A 152 7.06 -8.94 -7.40
CA GLU A 152 7.96 -8.18 -8.26
C GLU A 152 7.78 -6.67 -8.04
N ASN A 153 8.85 -5.97 -7.67
CA ASN A 153 8.79 -4.52 -7.56
C ASN A 153 8.63 -3.90 -8.95
N PRO A 154 7.58 -3.10 -9.21
CA PRO A 154 7.42 -2.43 -10.50
C PRO A 154 8.39 -1.26 -10.66
N VAL A 155 8.97 -0.79 -9.55
CA VAL A 155 9.89 0.35 -9.50
C VAL A 155 11.34 -0.08 -9.32
N ASN A 156 12.24 0.77 -9.81
CA ASN A 156 13.68 0.67 -9.61
C ASN A 156 14.03 0.96 -8.15
N LEU A 157 14.69 0.01 -7.48
CA LEU A 157 15.05 0.15 -6.07
C LEU A 157 16.02 1.30 -5.79
N ASN A 158 16.79 1.75 -6.78
CA ASN A 158 17.62 2.96 -6.64
C ASN A 158 16.78 4.25 -6.42
N LEU A 159 15.51 4.22 -6.81
CA LEU A 159 14.55 5.30 -6.60
C LEU A 159 13.47 4.96 -5.56
N HIS A 160 13.62 3.83 -4.85
CA HIS A 160 12.65 3.47 -3.83
C HIS A 160 12.58 4.57 -2.77
N HIS A 161 11.36 4.95 -2.41
CA HIS A 161 11.15 5.90 -1.33
C HIS A 161 11.39 5.16 0.00
N HIS A 162 12.10 5.79 0.94
CA HIS A 162 12.35 5.20 2.25
C HIS A 162 11.19 5.55 3.19
N GLU A 163 10.10 4.81 3.00
CA GLU A 163 8.76 5.06 3.58
C GLU A 163 8.70 4.84 5.10
N GLU A 164 9.70 4.17 5.66
CA GLU A 164 9.88 3.94 7.08
C GLU A 164 10.51 5.14 7.82
N LEU A 165 11.21 6.02 7.10
CA LEU A 165 11.95 7.14 7.72
C LEU A 165 11.06 8.21 8.36
N PRO A 166 9.89 8.59 7.80
CA PRO A 166 9.00 9.57 8.43
C PRO A 166 8.58 9.22 9.86
N HIS A 167 8.64 7.94 10.23
CA HIS A 167 8.28 7.42 11.55
C HIS A 167 9.46 7.31 12.53
N ARG A 168 10.65 7.74 12.14
CA ARG A 168 11.87 7.67 12.96
C ARG A 168 12.03 8.90 13.84
N SER A 169 12.75 8.74 14.95
CA SER A 169 13.20 9.86 15.77
C SER A 169 14.40 10.58 15.14
N GLU A 170 14.70 11.79 15.62
CA GLU A 170 15.89 12.54 15.18
C GLU A 170 17.19 11.73 15.34
N ASP A 171 17.37 11.02 16.45
CA ASP A 171 18.56 10.19 16.70
C ASP A 171 18.66 8.99 15.74
N GLU A 172 17.51 8.36 15.43
CA GLU A 172 17.45 7.26 14.47
C GLU A 172 17.81 7.75 13.07
N LEU A 173 17.31 8.92 12.65
CA LEU A 173 17.60 9.54 11.37
C LEU A 173 19.06 9.99 11.27
N ALA A 174 19.61 10.63 12.32
CA ALA A 174 21.01 11.01 12.37
C ALA A 174 21.92 9.79 12.19
N THR A 175 21.58 8.67 12.85
CA THR A 175 22.29 7.40 12.69
C THR A 175 22.16 6.87 11.26
N TYR A 176 20.95 6.89 10.69
CA TYR A 176 20.69 6.45 9.31
C TYR A 176 21.54 7.24 8.30
N HIS A 177 21.54 8.58 8.38
CA HIS A 177 22.32 9.43 7.48
C HIS A 177 23.83 9.18 7.60
N GLN A 178 24.35 8.96 8.82
CA GLN A 178 25.74 8.55 9.02
C GLN A 178 26.06 7.21 8.36
N ILE A 179 25.13 6.25 8.40
CA ILE A 179 25.30 4.95 7.75
C ILE A 179 25.29 5.10 6.23
N MET A 180 24.39 5.93 5.68
CA MET A 180 24.28 6.12 4.23
C MET A 180 25.53 6.77 3.61
N ALA A 181 26.34 7.48 4.40
CA ALA A 181 27.64 7.99 3.97
C ALA A 181 28.75 6.93 3.88
N ASP A 182 28.56 5.73 4.44
CA ASP A 182 29.55 4.64 4.34
C ASP A 182 29.60 4.05 2.93
N THR A 183 30.74 3.42 2.59
CA THR A 183 30.86 2.60 1.39
C THR A 183 30.09 1.28 1.52
N SER A 184 29.64 0.73 0.38
CA SER A 184 29.24 -0.69 0.32
C SER A 184 30.49 -1.56 0.50
N PRO A 185 30.49 -2.68 1.27
CA PRO A 185 29.37 -3.38 1.93
C PRO A 185 29.12 -2.99 3.40
N ARG A 186 29.98 -2.16 4.00
CA ARG A 186 29.86 -1.73 5.42
C ARG A 186 28.49 -1.08 5.70
N ARG A 187 28.00 -0.28 4.74
CA ARG A 187 26.67 0.33 4.75
C ARG A 187 25.56 -0.69 5.02
N VAL A 188 25.55 -1.81 4.28
CA VAL A 188 24.48 -2.83 4.34
C VAL A 188 24.40 -3.45 5.74
N GLY A 189 25.53 -3.91 6.29
CA GLY A 189 25.54 -4.53 7.62
C GLY A 189 25.09 -3.56 8.73
N ARG A 190 25.49 -2.29 8.64
CA ARG A 190 25.05 -1.26 9.59
C ARG A 190 23.56 -0.92 9.45
N LEU A 191 23.01 -0.90 8.23
CA LEU A 191 21.58 -0.73 8.00
C LEU A 191 20.79 -1.88 8.62
N GLN A 192 21.21 -3.13 8.41
CA GLN A 192 20.56 -4.29 9.03
C GLN A 192 20.51 -4.17 10.56
N ASP A 193 21.62 -3.77 11.19
CA ASP A 193 21.66 -3.51 12.63
C ASP A 193 20.74 -2.36 13.05
N TRP A 194 20.66 -1.30 12.23
CA TRP A 194 19.77 -0.16 12.47
C TRP A 194 18.29 -0.57 12.42
N TYR A 195 17.85 -1.33 11.40
CA TYR A 195 16.47 -1.84 11.32
C TYR A 195 16.14 -2.74 12.52
N ARG A 196 17.03 -3.67 12.90
CA ARG A 196 16.85 -4.52 14.10
C ARG A 196 16.67 -3.70 15.36
N LYS A 197 17.50 -2.66 15.56
CA LYS A 197 17.41 -1.77 16.72
C LYS A 197 16.11 -0.98 16.75
N CYS A 198 15.70 -0.39 15.62
CA CYS A 198 14.45 0.36 15.52
C CYS A 198 13.24 -0.53 15.81
N ALA A 199 13.17 -1.72 15.22
CA ALA A 199 12.06 -2.66 15.45
C ALA A 199 12.03 -3.15 16.91
N THR A 200 13.19 -3.42 17.50
CA THR A 200 13.31 -3.81 18.92
C THR A 200 12.87 -2.70 19.86
N ARG A 201 13.24 -1.44 19.57
CA ARG A 201 12.78 -0.27 20.35
C ARG A 201 11.26 -0.17 20.33
N LYS A 202 10.65 -0.20 19.13
CA LYS A 202 9.19 -0.15 18.97
C LYS A 202 8.47 -1.29 19.70
N LYS A 203 8.99 -2.51 19.58
CA LYS A 203 8.50 -3.67 20.35
C LYS A 203 8.52 -3.41 21.86
N ASN A 204 9.61 -2.83 22.38
CA ASN A 204 9.76 -2.54 23.80
C ASN A 204 8.82 -1.42 24.28
N GLU A 205 8.62 -0.38 23.46
CA GLU A 205 7.65 0.71 23.73
C GLU A 205 6.23 0.17 23.87
N HIS A 206 5.87 -0.84 23.08
CA HIS A 206 4.56 -1.47 23.10
C HIS A 206 4.50 -2.77 23.92
N SER A 207 5.50 -3.05 24.75
CA SER A 207 5.56 -4.28 25.57
C SER A 207 4.39 -4.46 26.55
N LYS A 208 3.72 -3.36 26.91
CA LYS A 208 2.52 -3.35 27.78
C LYS A 208 1.21 -3.29 27.00
N SER A 209 1.25 -3.00 25.70
CA SER A 209 0.06 -2.94 24.85
C SER A 209 -0.39 -4.36 24.46
N ARG A 210 -1.67 -4.50 24.09
CA ARG A 210 -2.26 -5.79 23.71
C ARG A 210 -2.10 -6.11 22.23
N VAL A 211 -0.93 -5.83 21.67
CA VAL A 211 -0.60 -6.10 20.27
C VAL A 211 0.19 -7.39 20.18
N SER A 212 -0.16 -8.26 19.22
CA SER A 212 0.69 -9.35 18.76
C SER A 212 1.09 -9.11 17.31
N ILE A 213 2.39 -9.28 17.01
CA ILE A 213 2.92 -9.30 15.65
C ILE A 213 3.60 -10.64 15.44
N GLU A 214 3.14 -11.41 14.46
CA GLU A 214 3.62 -12.77 14.17
C GLU A 214 3.80 -12.98 12.67
N ALA A 215 4.57 -13.99 12.26
CA ALA A 215 4.58 -14.42 10.87
C ALA A 215 3.21 -15.02 10.51
N LEU A 216 2.74 -14.77 9.29
CA LEU A 216 1.49 -15.34 8.82
C LEU A 216 1.65 -16.84 8.56
N GLU A 217 0.83 -17.64 9.24
CA GLU A 217 0.73 -19.07 8.99
C GLU A 217 -0.50 -19.36 8.11
N LEU A 218 -0.28 -19.71 6.83
CA LEU A 218 -1.36 -19.88 5.85
C LEU A 218 -2.44 -20.88 6.31
N GLN A 219 -2.04 -21.98 6.96
CA GLN A 219 -3.00 -22.97 7.44
C GLN A 219 -3.89 -22.41 8.56
N SER A 220 -3.29 -21.66 9.51
CA SER A 220 -4.03 -20.97 10.57
C SER A 220 -5.04 -19.96 10.02
N LEU A 221 -4.65 -19.22 8.98
CA LEU A 221 -5.56 -18.33 8.26
C LEU A 221 -6.73 -19.10 7.63
N CYS A 222 -6.46 -20.19 6.93
CA CYS A 222 -7.50 -21.02 6.30
C CYS A 222 -8.48 -21.61 7.32
N ASP A 223 -7.98 -22.05 8.47
CA ASP A 223 -8.79 -22.61 9.56
C ASP A 223 -9.72 -21.52 10.14
N ARG A 224 -9.22 -20.29 10.31
CA ARG A 224 -10.03 -19.14 10.75
C ARG A 224 -11.10 -18.76 9.73
N ILE A 225 -10.77 -18.70 8.44
CA ILE A 225 -11.74 -18.47 7.36
C ILE A 225 -12.83 -19.55 7.39
N THR A 226 -12.44 -20.80 7.62
CA THR A 226 -13.37 -21.94 7.69
C THR A 226 -14.26 -21.89 8.92
N ALA A 227 -13.75 -21.47 10.08
CA ALA A 227 -14.51 -21.38 11.32
C ALA A 227 -15.43 -20.16 11.39
N ALA A 228 -15.11 -19.07 10.68
CA ALA A 228 -15.86 -17.83 10.72
C ALA A 228 -17.29 -17.97 10.15
N ALA A 229 -18.20 -17.17 10.71
CA ALA A 229 -19.59 -17.05 10.24
C ALA A 229 -19.64 -16.38 8.86
N SER A 230 -18.87 -15.31 8.71
CA SER A 230 -18.68 -14.55 7.48
C SER A 230 -17.24 -14.05 7.42
N VAL A 231 -16.71 -13.91 6.19
CA VAL A 231 -15.37 -13.39 5.97
C VAL A 231 -15.42 -12.25 4.97
N GLN A 232 -14.91 -11.08 5.37
CA GLN A 232 -14.65 -9.97 4.46
C GLN A 232 -13.15 -9.84 4.25
N PHE A 233 -12.74 -9.66 3.00
CA PHE A 233 -11.36 -9.41 2.63
C PHE A 233 -11.27 -8.06 1.95
N PHE A 234 -10.45 -7.19 2.51
CA PHE A 234 -10.05 -5.92 1.91
C PHE A 234 -8.56 -6.01 1.65
N GLY A 235 -8.15 -5.76 0.41
CA GLY A 235 -6.73 -5.76 0.13
C GLY A 235 -6.32 -4.99 -1.11
N GLY A 236 -5.04 -4.65 -1.12
CA GLY A 236 -4.50 -3.67 -2.05
C GLY A 236 -2.99 -3.71 -2.20
N SER A 237 -2.36 -4.89 -2.18
CA SER A 237 -0.92 -5.01 -2.43
C SER A 237 -0.63 -6.10 -3.47
N SER A 238 -0.93 -7.37 -3.19
CA SER A 238 -0.93 -8.43 -4.20
C SER A 238 -2.10 -9.41 -4.00
N PRO A 239 -2.57 -10.07 -5.07
CA PRO A 239 -3.61 -11.09 -4.97
C PRO A 239 -3.08 -12.47 -4.58
N ARG A 240 -1.79 -12.61 -4.19
CA ARG A 240 -1.18 -13.92 -3.89
C ARG A 240 -1.91 -14.67 -2.78
N ILE A 241 -2.23 -13.99 -1.69
CA ILE A 241 -2.98 -14.61 -0.59
C ILE A 241 -4.36 -15.11 -1.04
N LEU A 242 -5.02 -14.40 -1.96
CA LEU A 242 -6.30 -14.82 -2.53
C LEU A 242 -6.13 -16.06 -3.41
N GLU A 243 -5.09 -16.13 -4.23
CA GLU A 243 -4.74 -17.33 -4.99
C GLU A 243 -4.52 -18.54 -4.06
N GLN A 244 -3.82 -18.37 -2.94
CA GLN A 244 -3.62 -19.43 -1.96
C GLN A 244 -4.95 -19.89 -1.35
N THR A 245 -5.85 -18.97 -0.99
CA THR A 245 -7.18 -19.33 -0.45
C THR A 245 -8.06 -20.06 -1.46
N LEU A 246 -7.95 -19.74 -2.75
CA LEU A 246 -8.57 -20.49 -3.84
C LEU A 246 -8.01 -21.91 -3.93
N GLY A 247 -6.69 -22.05 -3.87
CA GLY A 247 -6.01 -23.35 -3.87
C GLY A 247 -6.38 -24.23 -2.67
N LYS A 248 -6.68 -23.61 -1.53
CA LYS A 248 -7.12 -24.28 -0.29
C LYS A 248 -8.63 -24.51 -0.21
N GLY A 249 -9.41 -24.01 -1.18
CA GLY A 249 -10.87 -24.23 -1.24
C GLY A 249 -11.69 -23.46 -0.20
N VAL A 250 -11.12 -22.44 0.44
CA VAL A 250 -11.79 -21.61 1.47
C VAL A 250 -12.36 -20.31 0.90
N ALA A 251 -12.00 -19.93 -0.33
CA ALA A 251 -12.43 -18.72 -1.04
C ALA A 251 -13.95 -18.51 -1.07
N LYS A 252 -14.75 -19.59 -1.17
CA LYS A 252 -16.22 -19.55 -1.18
C LYS A 252 -16.86 -18.92 0.07
N LYS A 253 -16.10 -18.77 1.17
CA LYS A 253 -16.55 -18.07 2.38
C LYS A 253 -16.26 -16.57 2.38
N MET A 254 -15.45 -16.11 1.43
CA MET A 254 -14.88 -14.76 1.43
C MET A 254 -15.65 -13.83 0.50
N LYS A 255 -15.94 -12.64 0.99
CA LYS A 255 -16.39 -11.48 0.21
C LYS A 255 -15.19 -10.55 0.02
N CYS A 256 -14.70 -10.43 -1.20
CA CYS A 256 -13.48 -9.71 -1.53
C CYS A 256 -13.78 -8.34 -2.14
N HIS A 257 -13.06 -7.34 -1.67
CA HIS A 257 -13.07 -5.96 -2.17
C HIS A 257 -11.63 -5.53 -2.45
N LEU A 258 -11.30 -5.32 -3.72
CA LEU A 258 -9.93 -5.05 -4.17
C LEU A 258 -9.81 -3.72 -4.92
N GLN A 259 -8.69 -3.05 -4.75
CA GLN A 259 -8.26 -1.93 -5.60
C GLN A 259 -7.40 -2.45 -6.76
N LEU A 260 -7.68 -2.01 -7.99
CA LEU A 260 -7.09 -2.59 -9.22
C LEU A 260 -5.61 -2.29 -9.48
N PHE A 261 -5.03 -1.25 -8.86
CA PHE A 261 -3.63 -0.85 -9.13
C PHE A 261 -2.61 -1.93 -8.71
N ASN A 262 -3.01 -2.78 -7.77
CA ASN A 262 -2.17 -3.75 -7.06
C ASN A 262 -1.94 -5.05 -7.83
N ILE A 263 -2.60 -5.19 -8.97
CA ILE A 263 -2.39 -6.29 -9.92
C ILE A 263 -0.94 -6.31 -10.45
N ALA A 264 -0.24 -5.18 -10.41
CA ALA A 264 1.12 -5.06 -10.91
C ALA A 264 2.17 -5.82 -10.07
N LEU A 265 1.95 -6.02 -8.77
CA LEU A 265 2.94 -6.66 -7.88
C LEU A 265 3.04 -8.17 -8.08
N ASN A 266 1.98 -8.81 -8.57
CA ASN A 266 1.99 -10.23 -8.96
C ASN A 266 0.92 -10.51 -10.03
N GLN A 267 1.29 -10.27 -11.30
CA GLN A 267 0.37 -10.44 -12.43
C GLN A 267 -0.11 -11.89 -12.62
N SER A 268 0.74 -12.87 -12.28
CA SER A 268 0.38 -14.29 -12.36
C SER A 268 -0.75 -14.64 -11.39
N ALA A 269 -0.59 -14.28 -10.11
CA ALA A 269 -1.64 -14.47 -9.12
C ALA A 269 -2.90 -13.68 -9.46
N ALA A 270 -2.75 -12.46 -10.01
CA ALA A 270 -3.88 -11.63 -10.42
C ALA A 270 -4.71 -12.31 -11.50
N LYS A 271 -4.06 -12.86 -12.52
CA LYS A 271 -4.74 -13.61 -13.58
C LYS A 271 -5.54 -14.78 -13.00
N VAL A 272 -4.93 -15.59 -12.15
CA VAL A 272 -5.60 -16.75 -11.52
C VAL A 272 -6.80 -16.31 -10.70
N VAL A 273 -6.66 -15.27 -9.86
CA VAL A 273 -7.73 -14.79 -8.99
C VAL A 273 -8.88 -14.18 -9.79
N LEU A 274 -8.58 -13.41 -10.84
CA LEU A 274 -9.60 -12.78 -11.68
C LEU A 274 -10.33 -13.82 -12.55
N ASP A 275 -9.62 -14.79 -13.11
CA ASP A 275 -10.23 -15.89 -13.89
C ASP A 275 -11.15 -16.76 -13.02
N ARG A 276 -10.83 -16.88 -11.72
CA ARG A 276 -11.57 -17.68 -10.74
C ARG A 276 -12.43 -16.85 -9.78
N HIS A 277 -12.70 -15.58 -10.10
CA HIS A 277 -13.41 -14.65 -9.21
C HIS A 277 -14.79 -15.16 -8.75
N ALA A 278 -15.45 -15.99 -9.57
CA ALA A 278 -16.76 -16.56 -9.28
C ALA A 278 -16.74 -17.65 -8.18
N GLU A 279 -15.56 -18.15 -7.80
CA GLU A 279 -15.42 -19.11 -6.68
C GLU A 279 -15.49 -18.44 -5.31
N PHE A 280 -15.34 -17.11 -5.24
CA PHE A 280 -15.57 -16.35 -4.02
C PHE A 280 -17.06 -16.16 -3.77
N SER A 281 -17.47 -15.98 -2.50
CA SER A 281 -18.88 -15.65 -2.19
C SER A 281 -19.30 -14.33 -2.85
N GLN A 282 -18.36 -13.40 -2.95
CA GLN A 282 -18.52 -12.13 -3.63
C GLN A 282 -17.13 -11.63 -4.02
N PHE A 283 -17.01 -11.07 -5.21
CA PHE A 283 -15.76 -10.48 -5.68
C PHE A 283 -16.07 -9.16 -6.35
N THR A 284 -15.56 -8.08 -5.78
CA THR A 284 -15.77 -6.71 -6.27
C THR A 284 -14.45 -6.00 -6.37
N VAL A 285 -14.29 -5.20 -7.43
CA VAL A 285 -13.10 -4.38 -7.64
C VAL A 285 -13.47 -2.91 -7.74
N VAL A 286 -12.53 -2.04 -7.39
CA VAL A 286 -12.64 -0.60 -7.57
C VAL A 286 -11.51 -0.14 -8.49
N PRO A 287 -11.82 0.34 -9.71
CA PRO A 287 -10.80 0.72 -10.66
C PRO A 287 -10.06 1.99 -10.25
N SER A 288 -8.81 2.09 -10.71
CA SER A 288 -7.93 3.21 -10.40
C SER A 288 -8.55 4.55 -10.77
N GLN A 289 -9.32 4.62 -11.86
CA GLN A 289 -10.02 5.85 -12.24
C GLN A 289 -11.01 6.30 -11.14
N THR A 290 -11.85 5.40 -10.64
CA THR A 290 -12.82 5.72 -9.56
C THR A 290 -12.13 6.27 -8.33
N VAL A 291 -11.06 5.61 -7.90
CA VAL A 291 -10.41 5.96 -6.63
C VAL A 291 -9.55 7.23 -6.72
N GLN A 292 -9.19 7.66 -7.94
CA GLN A 292 -8.47 8.92 -8.19
C GLN A 292 -9.40 10.14 -8.31
N GLN A 293 -10.69 9.92 -8.57
CA GLN A 293 -11.70 10.98 -8.69
C GLN A 293 -12.15 11.53 -7.34
N ILE A 294 -11.95 10.79 -6.24
CA ILE A 294 -12.30 11.22 -4.89
C ILE A 294 -11.04 11.68 -4.16
N LYS A 295 -11.05 12.94 -3.72
CA LYS A 295 -9.94 13.58 -3.00
C LYS A 295 -10.37 13.99 -1.61
N TYR A 296 -9.46 13.85 -0.66
CA TYR A 296 -9.68 14.09 0.76
C TYR A 296 -8.77 15.22 1.21
N SER A 297 -9.30 16.14 2.01
CA SER A 297 -8.50 17.14 2.72
C SER A 297 -7.39 16.48 3.54
N ALA A 298 -6.14 16.89 3.30
CA ALA A 298 -5.00 16.41 4.07
C ALA A 298 -5.12 16.80 5.56
N LEU A 299 -5.64 18.00 5.86
CA LEU A 299 -5.96 18.41 7.23
C LEU A 299 -7.10 17.60 7.83
N GLY A 300 -8.11 17.27 7.04
CA GLY A 300 -9.20 16.39 7.49
C GLY A 300 -8.67 15.03 7.93
N LEU A 301 -7.74 14.47 7.15
CA LEU A 301 -7.05 13.22 7.46
C LEU A 301 -6.14 13.34 8.71
N GLU A 302 -5.34 14.40 8.81
CA GLU A 302 -4.56 14.72 10.04
C GLU A 302 -5.46 14.72 11.27
N ARG A 303 -6.62 15.39 11.21
CA ARG A 303 -7.53 15.51 12.35
C ARG A 303 -8.10 14.18 12.82
N VAL A 304 -8.35 13.23 11.92
CA VAL A 304 -8.92 11.92 12.27
C VAL A 304 -7.86 10.89 12.62
N GLY A 305 -6.70 10.92 11.97
CA GLY A 305 -5.62 9.93 12.13
C GLY A 305 -4.48 10.37 13.05
N GLY A 306 -4.39 11.66 13.37
CA GLY A 306 -3.36 12.26 14.19
C GLY A 306 -1.98 12.29 13.55
N ASN A 307 -0.96 12.46 14.39
CA ASN A 307 0.45 12.64 14.01
C ASN A 307 1.00 11.50 13.13
N HIS A 308 0.56 10.26 13.32
CA HIS A 308 1.02 9.14 12.48
C HIS A 308 0.61 9.32 11.02
N LEU A 309 -0.65 9.70 10.78
CA LEU A 309 -1.14 9.92 9.42
C LEU A 309 -0.56 11.19 8.81
N GLU A 310 -0.35 12.24 9.60
CA GLU A 310 0.37 13.44 9.16
C GLU A 310 1.78 13.11 8.65
N LYS A 311 2.57 12.40 9.44
CA LYS A 311 3.93 11.99 9.07
C LYS A 311 3.94 11.18 7.78
N GLN A 312 3.02 10.22 7.64
CA GLN A 312 2.93 9.40 6.43
C GLN A 312 2.56 10.24 5.21
N ILE A 313 1.62 11.18 5.33
CA ILE A 313 1.25 12.08 4.23
C ILE A 313 2.43 12.99 3.84
N LEU A 314 3.12 13.59 4.82
CA LEU A 314 4.26 14.48 4.57
C LEU A 314 5.42 13.74 3.87
N GLY A 315 5.74 12.54 4.34
CA GLY A 315 6.79 11.69 3.75
C GLY A 315 6.39 11.20 2.36
N PHE A 316 5.26 10.51 2.27
CA PHE A 316 4.87 9.81 1.05
C PHE A 316 4.32 10.74 -0.04
N ASN A 317 3.35 11.61 0.28
CA ASN A 317 2.66 12.42 -0.74
C ASN A 317 3.39 13.74 -1.04
N TYR A 318 4.10 14.31 -0.07
CA TYR A 318 4.80 15.59 -0.23
C TYR A 318 6.33 15.46 -0.29
N HIS A 319 6.86 14.24 -0.17
CA HIS A 319 8.29 13.94 -0.25
C HIS A 319 9.14 14.83 0.65
N LYS A 320 8.65 15.09 1.86
CA LYS A 320 9.37 15.90 2.84
C LYS A 320 10.52 15.14 3.46
N ASP A 321 11.57 15.90 3.78
CA ASP A 321 12.73 15.33 4.45
C ASP A 321 12.32 14.75 5.81
N PRO A 322 12.66 13.49 6.12
CA PRO A 322 12.29 12.87 7.38
C PRO A 322 12.77 13.63 8.62
N THR A 323 13.89 14.35 8.55
CA THR A 323 14.41 15.16 9.66
C THR A 323 13.56 16.41 9.86
N GLU A 324 13.10 17.05 8.79
CA GLU A 324 12.14 18.16 8.88
C GLU A 324 10.82 17.72 9.53
N ILE A 325 10.34 16.53 9.16
CA ILE A 325 9.13 15.93 9.76
C ILE A 325 9.37 15.62 11.25
N ALA A 326 10.47 14.96 11.59
CA ALA A 326 10.78 14.56 12.97
C ALA A 326 10.97 15.75 13.92
N THR A 327 11.57 16.84 13.43
CA THR A 327 11.80 18.09 14.18
C THR A 327 10.59 19.04 14.20
N GLY A 328 9.51 18.71 13.50
CA GLY A 328 8.32 19.55 13.39
C GLY A 328 8.52 20.85 12.61
N LYS A 329 9.55 20.92 11.74
CA LYS A 329 9.80 22.07 10.87
C LYS A 329 8.77 22.20 9.74
N VAL A 330 8.14 21.08 9.38
CA VAL A 330 7.05 21.02 8.41
C VAL A 330 5.82 20.38 9.05
N SER A 331 4.65 20.87 8.69
CA SER A 331 3.36 20.33 9.14
C SER A 331 2.29 20.49 8.05
N LEU A 332 1.26 19.66 8.06
CA LEU A 332 0.16 19.83 7.12
C LEU A 332 -0.57 21.15 7.37
N ARG A 333 -0.78 21.51 8.63
CA ARG A 333 -1.49 22.72 9.04
C ARG A 333 -0.87 24.02 8.53
N ASN A 334 0.45 24.14 8.63
CA ASN A 334 1.12 25.40 8.29
C ASN A 334 1.52 25.44 6.81
N ASP A 335 1.97 24.31 6.25
CA ASP A 335 2.58 24.28 4.92
C ASP A 335 1.61 23.81 3.82
N TYR A 336 0.57 23.06 4.19
CA TYR A 336 -0.37 22.41 3.25
C TYR A 336 -1.87 22.55 3.60
N PRO A 337 -2.35 23.70 4.10
CA PRO A 337 -3.68 23.79 4.72
C PRO A 337 -4.87 23.52 3.79
N ALA A 338 -4.72 23.81 2.50
CA ALA A 338 -5.78 23.66 1.50
C ALA A 338 -5.57 22.48 0.56
N ARG A 339 -4.64 21.56 0.87
CA ARG A 339 -4.33 20.46 -0.04
C ARG A 339 -5.31 19.31 0.13
N THR A 340 -5.67 18.73 -1.01
CA THR A 340 -6.44 17.48 -1.09
C THR A 340 -5.68 16.43 -1.88
N LEU A 341 -5.86 15.18 -1.51
CA LEU A 341 -5.12 14.04 -2.05
C LEU A 341 -6.10 12.92 -2.43
N PRO A 342 -5.90 12.23 -3.57
CA PRO A 342 -6.57 10.97 -3.79
C PRO A 342 -6.07 9.96 -2.74
N MET A 343 -6.98 9.14 -2.22
CA MET A 343 -6.64 8.06 -1.29
C MET A 343 -7.20 6.74 -1.84
N PRO A 344 -6.45 6.07 -2.73
CA PRO A 344 -6.95 4.93 -3.49
C PRO A 344 -7.55 3.79 -2.65
N ASP A 345 -6.80 3.27 -1.68
CA ASP A 345 -7.23 2.17 -0.83
C ASP A 345 -8.34 2.57 0.13
N LEU A 346 -8.26 3.76 0.71
CA LEU A 346 -9.34 4.31 1.53
C LEU A 346 -10.63 4.39 0.70
N THR A 347 -10.54 4.87 -0.54
CA THR A 347 -11.72 5.01 -1.42
C THR A 347 -12.26 3.65 -1.83
N ALA A 348 -11.38 2.70 -2.20
CA ALA A 348 -11.80 1.34 -2.53
C ALA A 348 -12.51 0.68 -1.34
N PHE A 349 -11.98 0.87 -0.15
CA PHE A 349 -12.57 0.41 1.11
C PHE A 349 -13.93 1.06 1.37
N LEU A 350 -14.03 2.38 1.27
CA LEU A 350 -15.28 3.13 1.51
C LEU A 350 -16.37 2.80 0.48
N CYS A 351 -16.01 2.53 -0.78
CA CYS A 351 -16.95 2.00 -1.78
C CYS A 351 -17.54 0.64 -1.36
N GLY A 352 -16.73 -0.22 -0.73
CA GLY A 352 -17.20 -1.49 -0.18
C GLY A 352 -18.01 -1.34 1.12
N LEU A 353 -17.71 -0.32 1.92
CA LEU A 353 -18.23 -0.16 3.27
C LEU A 353 -19.48 0.73 3.37
N VAL A 354 -19.49 1.85 2.63
CA VAL A 354 -20.50 2.91 2.74
C VAL A 354 -21.42 2.83 1.51
N PRO A 355 -22.74 2.62 1.70
CA PRO A 355 -23.68 2.56 0.57
C PRO A 355 -23.63 3.83 -0.29
N GLN A 356 -23.51 3.67 -1.61
CA GLN A 356 -23.46 4.77 -2.57
C GLN A 356 -22.36 5.80 -2.28
N TYR A 357 -21.25 5.36 -1.68
CA TYR A 357 -20.13 6.25 -1.40
C TYR A 357 -19.61 6.92 -2.68
N GLY A 358 -19.45 8.24 -2.64
CA GLY A 358 -18.93 9.00 -3.78
C GLY A 358 -19.77 8.87 -5.06
N ASP A 359 -21.08 8.64 -4.92
CA ASP A 359 -22.00 8.35 -6.02
C ASP A 359 -21.58 7.11 -6.85
N ALA A 360 -20.76 6.23 -6.28
CA ALA A 360 -20.29 5.04 -6.95
C ALA A 360 -21.45 4.07 -7.18
N CYS A 361 -21.53 3.59 -8.41
CA CYS A 361 -22.53 2.64 -8.87
C CYS A 361 -21.89 1.30 -9.18
N LEU A 362 -22.65 0.22 -8.98
CA LEU A 362 -22.20 -1.12 -9.30
C LEU A 362 -22.40 -1.41 -10.79
N THR A 363 -21.32 -1.74 -11.47
CA THR A 363 -21.27 -2.13 -12.88
C THR A 363 -20.56 -3.48 -13.03
N PHE A 364 -20.42 -3.98 -14.26
CA PHE A 364 -19.68 -5.21 -14.53
C PHE A 364 -18.57 -4.97 -15.55
N ALA A 365 -17.53 -5.80 -15.46
CA ALA A 365 -16.49 -5.87 -16.46
C ALA A 365 -15.97 -7.29 -16.66
N ARG A 366 -15.33 -7.48 -17.81
CA ARG A 366 -14.52 -8.67 -18.10
C ARG A 366 -13.07 -8.24 -18.20
N THR A 367 -12.18 -9.18 -17.87
CA THR A 367 -10.74 -8.96 -17.97
C THR A 367 -10.22 -9.37 -19.34
N ARG A 368 -9.28 -8.59 -19.87
CA ARG A 368 -8.50 -8.92 -21.07
C ARG A 368 -7.03 -8.66 -20.78
N VAL A 369 -6.15 -9.50 -21.30
CA VAL A 369 -4.70 -9.24 -21.27
C VAL A 369 -4.32 -8.45 -22.52
N SER A 370 -3.60 -7.34 -22.33
CA SER A 370 -3.03 -6.55 -23.42
C SER A 370 -1.94 -7.33 -24.14
N ASP A 371 -2.08 -7.52 -25.45
CA ASP A 371 -1.12 -8.25 -26.27
C ASP A 371 0.25 -7.53 -26.36
N SER A 372 0.28 -6.21 -26.16
CA SER A 372 1.49 -5.38 -26.26
C SER A 372 2.22 -5.18 -24.95
N THR A 373 1.50 -5.17 -23.82
CA THR A 373 2.06 -4.82 -22.50
C THR A 373 1.94 -5.94 -21.47
N GLY A 374 1.17 -6.99 -21.74
CA GLY A 374 0.83 -8.02 -20.75
C GLY A 374 -0.09 -7.53 -19.63
N ALA A 375 -0.48 -6.25 -19.63
CA ALA A 375 -1.31 -5.66 -18.59
C ALA A 375 -2.73 -6.24 -18.61
N ILE A 376 -3.31 -6.44 -17.42
CA ILE A 376 -4.71 -6.85 -17.27
C ILE A 376 -5.58 -5.60 -17.37
N LEU A 377 -6.45 -5.56 -18.38
CA LEU A 377 -7.40 -4.51 -18.66
C LEU A 377 -8.81 -4.95 -18.26
N PHE A 378 -9.60 -4.01 -17.75
CA PHE A 378 -11.01 -4.23 -17.42
C PHE A 378 -11.87 -3.54 -18.47
N GLU A 379 -12.63 -4.31 -19.22
CA GLU A 379 -13.53 -3.82 -20.27
C GLU A 379 -14.98 -3.86 -19.75
N PRO A 380 -15.74 -2.75 -19.85
CA PRO A 380 -17.14 -2.72 -19.45
C PRO A 380 -17.95 -3.85 -20.09
N ALA A 381 -18.79 -4.50 -19.30
CA ALA A 381 -19.60 -5.63 -19.72
C ALA A 381 -20.98 -5.61 -19.03
N SER A 382 -21.90 -6.45 -19.50
CA SER A 382 -23.21 -6.68 -18.86
C SER A 382 -23.16 -7.70 -17.72
N ASP A 383 -22.06 -8.46 -17.62
CA ASP A 383 -21.83 -9.54 -16.66
C ASP A 383 -20.32 -9.66 -16.33
N GLY A 384 -19.98 -10.53 -15.38
CA GLY A 384 -18.60 -10.79 -14.96
C GLY A 384 -18.26 -10.19 -13.59
N ILE A 385 -17.10 -9.55 -13.50
CA ILE A 385 -16.57 -9.00 -12.24
C ILE A 385 -17.35 -7.74 -11.89
N LYS A 386 -17.86 -7.68 -10.66
CA LYS A 386 -18.54 -6.49 -10.13
C LYS A 386 -17.54 -5.35 -9.92
N MET A 387 -17.89 -4.15 -10.35
CA MET A 387 -17.04 -2.97 -10.26
C MET A 387 -17.77 -1.77 -9.67
N PHE A 388 -17.17 -1.08 -8.70
CA PHE A 388 -17.66 0.22 -8.24
C PHE A 388 -17.08 1.33 -9.10
N VAL A 389 -17.95 2.03 -9.84
CA VAL A 389 -17.54 3.11 -10.75
C VAL A 389 -18.23 4.41 -10.34
N THR A 390 -17.45 5.49 -10.24
CA THR A 390 -18.00 6.85 -10.18
C THR A 390 -17.68 7.59 -11.48
N THR A 391 -18.48 8.60 -11.78
CA THR A 391 -18.32 9.45 -12.97
C THR A 391 -18.05 10.91 -12.60
N ARG A 392 -18.06 11.24 -11.31
CA ARG A 392 -17.95 12.60 -10.81
C ARG A 392 -16.73 12.74 -9.91
N ASP A 393 -15.97 13.79 -10.15
CA ASP A 393 -14.95 14.21 -9.21
C ASP A 393 -15.61 14.69 -7.93
N LYS A 394 -15.06 14.26 -6.79
CA LYS A 394 -15.53 14.66 -5.47
C LYS A 394 -14.36 15.10 -4.63
N ILE A 395 -14.47 16.29 -4.05
CA ILE A 395 -13.50 16.81 -3.08
C ILE A 395 -14.21 16.84 -1.73
N LEU A 396 -13.62 16.19 -0.74
CA LEU A 396 -14.07 16.21 0.65
C LEU A 396 -13.22 17.23 1.40
N GLU A 397 -13.87 18.30 1.83
CA GLU A 397 -13.25 19.31 2.67
C GLU A 397 -12.99 18.75 4.07
N GLU A 398 -12.27 19.51 4.88
CA GLU A 398 -11.85 19.08 6.21
C GLU A 398 -13.02 18.58 7.09
N SER A 399 -14.13 19.34 7.12
CA SER A 399 -15.34 18.94 7.85
C SER A 399 -15.97 17.66 7.30
N ASP A 400 -16.00 17.50 5.97
CA ASP A 400 -16.57 16.32 5.33
C ASP A 400 -15.80 15.05 5.68
N VAL A 401 -14.46 15.14 5.73
CA VAL A 401 -13.60 14.02 6.16
C VAL A 401 -13.84 13.67 7.62
N VAL A 402 -13.90 14.66 8.51
CA VAL A 402 -14.17 14.44 9.94
C VAL A 402 -15.54 13.78 10.14
N ASP A 403 -16.58 14.31 9.50
CA ASP A 403 -17.94 13.79 9.59
C ASP A 403 -18.05 12.37 9.01
N LEU A 404 -17.36 12.10 7.89
CA LEU A 404 -17.27 10.77 7.30
C LEU A 404 -16.71 9.76 8.30
N PHE A 405 -15.54 10.02 8.88
CA PHE A 405 -14.91 9.09 9.83
C PHE A 405 -15.71 8.96 11.14
N ALA A 406 -16.33 10.03 11.62
CA ALA A 406 -17.23 9.97 12.78
C ALA A 406 -18.46 9.08 12.48
N SER A 407 -19.00 9.15 11.27
CA SER A 407 -20.14 8.34 10.86
C SER A 407 -19.85 6.83 10.84
N LEU A 408 -18.58 6.43 10.63
CA LEU A 408 -18.16 5.03 10.66
C LEU A 408 -18.30 4.39 12.05
N GLU A 409 -18.24 5.19 13.12
CA GLU A 409 -18.35 4.70 14.51
C GLU A 409 -19.78 4.37 14.94
N HIS A 410 -20.74 4.98 14.26
CA HIS A 410 -22.16 4.80 14.53
C HIS A 410 -22.68 3.75 13.55
N SER A 411 -23.38 2.73 14.06
CA SER A 411 -23.85 1.52 13.37
C SER A 411 -24.70 1.69 12.09
N LYS A 412 -24.71 2.88 11.47
CA LYS A 412 -25.22 3.20 10.13
C LYS A 412 -24.42 2.49 9.03
N VAL A 413 -23.16 2.18 9.28
CA VAL A 413 -22.40 1.22 8.48
C VAL A 413 -22.88 -0.17 8.88
N SER A 414 -23.13 -1.07 7.94
CA SER A 414 -23.44 -2.44 8.30
C SER A 414 -22.56 -3.43 7.56
N LEU A 415 -22.09 -4.43 8.30
CA LEU A 415 -21.15 -5.46 7.85
C LEU A 415 -21.83 -6.64 7.12
N ASP A 416 -23.15 -6.60 6.96
CA ASP A 416 -23.88 -7.55 6.12
C ASP A 416 -23.78 -7.30 4.57
N TRP A 417 -23.10 -6.27 4.05
CA TRP A 417 -23.66 -5.56 2.86
C TRP A 417 -23.01 -5.84 1.50
N ILE A 418 -23.86 -6.29 0.55
CA ILE A 418 -24.28 -5.49 -0.60
C ILE A 418 -25.81 -5.40 -0.53
N ARG A 419 -26.39 -4.19 -0.42
CA ARG A 419 -27.76 -3.96 -0.92
C ARG A 419 -27.61 -3.44 -2.36
N GLU A 420 -28.16 -4.17 -3.32
CA GLU A 420 -28.12 -3.80 -4.73
C GLU A 420 -28.83 -2.45 -4.94
N ALA A 421 -28.08 -1.36 -5.06
CA ALA A 421 -28.56 -0.17 -5.74
C ALA A 421 -28.13 -0.30 -7.21
N ARG A 422 -29.06 -0.77 -8.05
CA ARG A 422 -28.85 -0.76 -9.50
C ARG A 422 -29.01 0.67 -10.00
N CYS A 423 -28.17 1.08 -10.97
CA CYS A 423 -28.46 2.28 -11.75
C CYS A 423 -29.86 2.13 -12.35
N THR A 424 -30.77 3.03 -11.99
CA THR A 424 -31.96 3.23 -12.82
C THR A 424 -31.49 4.02 -14.03
N GLU A 425 -31.61 3.42 -15.21
CA GLU A 425 -31.36 4.06 -16.49
C GLU A 425 -32.16 5.37 -16.57
N ASN A 426 -31.45 6.49 -16.63
CA ASN A 426 -31.97 7.75 -17.16
C ASN A 426 -30.81 8.45 -17.86
N VAL A 427 -30.49 7.95 -19.05
CA VAL A 427 -29.86 8.75 -20.10
C VAL A 427 -30.74 8.55 -21.33
N ALA A 428 -31.61 9.52 -21.58
CA ALA A 428 -32.27 9.74 -22.86
C ALA A 428 -31.35 10.55 -23.76
#